data_AF-A0A0V1ELL7-F1
#
_entry.id   AF-A0A0V1ELL7-F1
#
_cell.length_a   1.000
_cell.length_b   1.000
_cell.length_c   1.000
_cell.angle_alpha   90.00
_cell.angle_beta   90.00
_cell.angle_gamma   90.00
#
_symmetry.space_group_name_H-M   'P 1'
#
loop_
_entity.id
_entity.type
_entity.pdbx_description
1 polymer ?
#
loop_
_entity_poly.entity_id
_entity_poly.type
_entity_poly.pdbx_seq_one_letter_code
_entity_poly.pdbx_strand_id
1 'polypeptide(L)'
;MKSVLHIYSEEANSASVDLETAWQFSTYKNIKIAMYRKWAKRFPLLPANHQHLEISSRWRVTKFGRQFLLYNNKKILRELAKHSV
;
A
#
# COMPACT_ATOMS: atom_id res chain seq x y z
N MET A 1 41.50 18.65 -36.96
CA MET A 1 40.91 19.16 -35.71
C MET A 1 39.40 19.00 -35.81
N LYS A 2 38.75 18.38 -34.83
CA LYS A 2 37.28 18.35 -34.76
C LYS A 2 36.78 19.76 -34.44
N SER A 3 35.70 20.20 -35.07
CA SER A 3 35.08 21.49 -34.74
C SER A 3 34.42 21.42 -33.35
N VAL A 4 34.36 22.56 -32.65
CA VAL A 4 33.75 22.63 -31.30
C VAL A 4 32.31 22.10 -31.31
N LEU A 5 31.59 22.36 -32.39
CA LEU A 5 30.22 21.91 -32.59
C LEU A 5 30.11 20.38 -32.73
N HIS A 6 31.10 19.74 -33.38
CA HIS A 6 31.15 18.28 -33.52
C HIS A 6 31.43 17.56 -32.19
N ILE A 7 32.24 18.16 -31.31
CA ILE A 7 32.52 17.62 -29.98
C ILE A 7 31.24 17.64 -29.14
N TYR A 8 30.51 18.76 -29.16
CA TYR A 8 29.24 18.90 -28.44
C TYR A 8 28.19 17.88 -28.93
N SER A 9 28.09 17.66 -30.25
CA SER A 9 27.15 16.68 -30.80
C SER A 9 27.53 15.24 -30.46
N GLU A 10 28.83 14.91 -30.43
CA GLU A 10 29.32 13.56 -30.10
C GLU A 10 29.08 13.24 -28.61
N GLU A 11 29.29 14.21 -27.73
CA GLU A 11 29.02 14.09 -26.29
C GLU A 11 27.51 13.99 -25.99
N ALA A 12 26.69 14.84 -26.61
CA ALA A 12 25.24 14.78 -26.45
C ALA A 12 24.64 13.47 -26.98
N ASN A 13 25.14 12.96 -28.10
CA ASN A 13 24.70 11.68 -28.66
C ASN A 13 25.13 10.50 -27.78
N SER A 14 26.34 10.57 -27.18
CA SER A 14 26.83 9.56 -26.22
C SER A 14 25.98 9.52 -24.94
N ALA A 15 25.55 10.68 -24.43
CA ALA A 15 24.64 10.76 -23.29
C ALA A 15 23.21 10.26 -23.60
N SER A 16 22.75 10.44 -24.84
CA SER A 16 21.44 9.95 -25.28
C SER A 16 21.33 8.42 -25.30
N VAL A 17 22.44 7.71 -25.54
CA VAL A 17 22.51 6.24 -25.52
C VAL A 17 22.20 5.67 -24.12
N ASP A 18 22.56 6.40 -23.06
CA ASP A 18 22.26 6.01 -21.68
C ASP A 18 20.75 6.11 -21.37
N LEU A 19 20.05 7.05 -22.00
CA LEU A 19 18.59 7.21 -21.84
C LEU A 19 17.80 6.09 -22.55
N GLU A 20 18.26 5.62 -23.69
CA GLU A 20 17.71 4.41 -24.34
C GLU A 20 17.92 3.17 -23.45
N THR A 21 19.03 3.11 -22.71
CA THR A 21 19.31 2.05 -21.72
C THR A 21 18.49 2.23 -20.44
N ALA A 22 18.07 3.46 -20.11
CA ALA A 22 17.26 3.74 -18.92
C ALA A 22 15.88 3.08 -18.95
N TRP A 23 15.34 2.77 -20.15
CA TRP A 23 14.12 1.95 -20.32
C TRP A 23 14.27 0.52 -19.82
N GLN A 24 15.50 0.01 -19.76
CA GLN A 24 15.81 -1.33 -19.26
C GLN A 24 15.66 -1.40 -17.73
N PHE A 25 15.78 -0.27 -17.03
CA PHE A 25 15.54 -0.20 -15.59
C PHE A 25 14.05 -0.05 -15.30
N SER A 26 13.53 -0.97 -14.48
CA SER A 26 12.17 -0.85 -14.00
C SER A 26 12.00 0.45 -13.22
N THR A 27 11.02 1.26 -13.60
CA THR A 27 10.65 2.47 -12.85
C THR A 27 10.39 2.12 -11.38
N TYR A 28 10.77 3.01 -10.45
CA TYR A 28 10.51 2.86 -9.01
C TYR A 28 9.06 2.42 -8.69
N LYS A 29 8.08 2.94 -9.43
CA LYS A 29 6.66 2.56 -9.33
C LYS A 29 6.44 1.05 -9.59
N ASN A 30 7.09 0.49 -10.60
CA ASN A 30 6.96 -0.92 -10.97
C ASN A 30 7.60 -1.83 -9.90
N ILE A 31 8.76 -1.43 -9.37
CA ILE A 31 9.42 -2.13 -8.25
C ILE A 31 8.49 -2.16 -7.03
N LYS A 32 7.89 -1.01 -6.68
CA LYS A 32 6.95 -0.90 -5.55
C LYS A 32 5.73 -1.78 -5.71
N ILE A 33 5.13 -1.81 -6.91
CA ILE A 33 3.96 -2.66 -7.21
C ILE A 33 4.32 -4.14 -7.12
N ALA A 34 5.42 -4.57 -7.73
CA ALA A 34 5.86 -5.96 -7.70
C ALA A 34 6.14 -6.43 -6.27
N MET A 35 6.80 -5.57 -5.47
CA MET A 35 7.02 -5.82 -4.05
C MET A 35 5.67 -5.98 -3.33
N TYR A 36 4.78 -5.00 -3.39
CA TYR A 36 3.50 -5.09 -2.66
C TYR A 36 2.67 -6.31 -3.07
N ARG A 37 2.66 -6.68 -4.35
CA ARG A 37 1.98 -7.90 -4.85
C ARG A 37 2.59 -9.18 -4.26
N LYS A 38 3.92 -9.26 -4.14
CA LYS A 38 4.58 -10.41 -3.49
C LYS A 38 4.23 -10.50 -2.01
N TRP A 39 4.08 -9.37 -1.33
CA TRP A 39 3.72 -9.32 0.09
C TRP A 39 2.24 -9.62 0.33
N ALA A 40 1.34 -9.14 -0.53
CA ALA A 40 -0.08 -9.47 -0.48
C ALA A 40 -0.36 -10.97 -0.64
N LYS A 41 0.52 -11.72 -1.32
CA LYS A 41 0.43 -13.20 -1.37
C LYS A 41 0.79 -13.88 -0.05
N ARG A 42 1.61 -13.25 0.80
CA ARG A 42 2.03 -13.81 2.10
C ARG A 42 0.96 -13.60 3.17
N PHE A 43 0.21 -12.51 3.08
CA PHE A 43 -0.84 -12.18 4.03
C PHE A 43 -2.19 -12.38 3.34
N PRO A 44 -2.91 -13.48 3.61
CA PRO A 44 -4.27 -13.61 3.12
C PRO A 44 -5.07 -12.39 3.57
N LEU A 45 -5.82 -11.79 2.65
CA LEU A 45 -6.72 -10.71 2.98
C LEU A 45 -7.66 -11.23 4.08
N LEU A 46 -7.67 -10.54 5.22
CA LEU A 46 -8.55 -10.92 6.33
C LEU A 46 -9.97 -11.01 5.77
N PRO A 47 -10.70 -12.11 6.05
CA PRO A 47 -12.08 -12.23 5.60
C PRO A 47 -12.85 -11.01 6.08
N ALA A 48 -13.61 -10.37 5.19
CA ALA A 48 -14.48 -9.24 5.53
C ALA A 48 -15.45 -9.56 6.68
N ASN A 49 -15.65 -10.86 6.96
CA ASN A 49 -16.20 -11.36 8.20
C ASN A 49 -15.22 -11.21 9.37
N HIS A 50 -15.03 -9.97 9.82
CA HIS A 50 -14.40 -9.63 11.11
C HIS A 50 -15.16 -10.22 12.33
N GLN A 51 -16.18 -11.05 12.11
CA GLN A 51 -16.90 -11.81 13.14
C GLN A 51 -15.95 -12.68 13.97
N HIS A 52 -14.87 -13.18 13.38
CA HIS A 52 -13.88 -13.99 14.10
C HIS A 52 -12.89 -13.17 14.94
N LEU A 53 -12.89 -11.83 14.79
CA LEU A 53 -12.12 -10.89 15.61
C LEU A 53 -12.96 -10.32 16.76
N GLU A 54 -14.20 -10.79 16.95
CA GLU A 54 -15.01 -10.39 18.09
C GLU A 54 -14.39 -10.97 19.37
N ILE A 55 -13.72 -10.09 20.13
CA ILE A 55 -13.12 -10.41 21.42
C ILE A 55 -14.20 -11.03 22.30
N SER A 56 -13.95 -12.27 22.76
CA SER A 56 -14.84 -12.99 23.66
C SER A 56 -15.13 -12.15 24.91
N SER A 57 -16.36 -12.25 25.42
CA SER A 57 -16.87 -11.44 26.54
C SER A 57 -15.94 -11.44 27.77
N ARG A 58 -15.28 -12.58 28.03
CA ARG A 58 -14.30 -12.74 29.13
C ARG A 58 -13.10 -11.80 29.01
N TRP A 59 -12.68 -11.46 27.80
CA TRP A 59 -11.53 -10.58 27.53
C TRP A 59 -11.92 -9.12 27.33
N ARG A 60 -13.23 -8.80 27.39
CA ARG A 60 -13.73 -7.42 27.33
C ARG A 60 -13.82 -6.77 28.71
N VAL A 61 -13.00 -7.21 29.66
CA VAL A 61 -12.97 -6.65 31.02
C VAL A 61 -11.53 -6.26 31.33
N THR A 62 -11.33 -4.99 31.66
CA THR A 62 -10.03 -4.48 32.12
C THR A 62 -9.70 -5.06 33.49
N LYS A 63 -8.42 -5.00 33.91
CA LYS A 63 -8.01 -5.43 35.26
C LYS A 63 -8.79 -4.76 36.40
N PHE A 64 -9.38 -3.59 36.14
CA PHE A 64 -10.22 -2.82 37.07
C PHE A 64 -11.73 -3.17 36.97
N GLY A 65 -12.11 -4.26 36.31
CA GLY A 65 -13.50 -4.68 36.19
C GLY A 65 -14.35 -3.86 35.20
N ARG A 66 -13.76 -2.84 34.55
CA ARG A 66 -14.49 -2.02 33.57
C ARG A 66 -14.55 -2.70 32.22
N GLN A 67 -15.70 -2.60 31.54
CA GLN A 67 -15.90 -3.19 30.22
C GLN A 67 -15.06 -2.45 29.16
N PHE A 68 -14.27 -3.20 28.39
CA PHE A 68 -13.46 -2.69 27.29
C PHE A 68 -14.37 -2.47 26.08
N LEU A 69 -14.71 -1.22 25.79
CA LEU A 69 -15.53 -0.84 24.64
C LEU A 69 -14.62 -0.78 23.40
N LEU A 70 -14.56 -1.88 22.64
CA LEU A 70 -14.01 -1.83 21.29
C LEU A 70 -15.03 -1.13 20.38
N TYR A 71 -14.57 -0.16 19.58
CA TYR A 71 -15.40 0.52 18.59
C TYR A 71 -15.86 -0.48 17.52
N ASN A 72 -17.05 -1.04 17.69
CA ASN A 72 -17.64 -2.00 16.76
C ASN A 72 -18.45 -1.26 15.70
N ASN A 73 -17.91 -1.16 14.49
CA ASN A 73 -18.57 -0.55 13.32
C ASN A 73 -19.99 -1.12 13.09
N LYS A 74 -20.24 -2.40 13.39
CA LYS A 74 -21.57 -3.02 13.27
C LYS A 74 -22.65 -2.40 14.17
N LYS A 75 -22.30 -1.95 15.38
CA LYS A 75 -23.27 -1.34 16.30
C LYS A 75 -23.69 0.04 15.77
N ILE A 76 -22.74 0.77 15.21
CA ILE A 76 -22.96 2.10 14.63
C ILE A 76 -23.73 1.99 13.32
N LEU A 77 -23.39 1.04 12.45
CA LEU A 77 -24.13 0.80 11.20
C LEU A 77 -25.59 0.41 11.47
N ARG A 78 -25.87 -0.38 12.52
CA ARG A 78 -27.24 -0.69 12.93
C ARG A 78 -27.98 0.53 13.49
N GLU A 79 -27.31 1.37 14.25
CA GLU A 79 -27.93 2.55 14.84
C GLU A 79 -28.18 3.64 13.79
N LEU A 80 -27.26 3.82 12.84
CA LEU A 80 -27.47 4.69 11.68
C LEU A 80 -28.62 4.19 10.80
N ALA A 81 -28.76 2.87 10.62
CA ALA A 81 -29.88 2.30 9.86
C ALA A 81 -31.24 2.49 10.54
N LYS A 82 -31.29 2.52 11.88
CA LYS A 82 -32.54 2.77 12.64
C LYS A 82 -33.03 4.22 12.55
N HIS A 83 -32.11 5.16 12.33
CA HIS A 83 -32.41 6.59 12.25
C HIS A 83 -32.51 7.11 10.80
N SER A 84 -32.47 6.22 9.80
CA SER A 84 -32.56 6.55 8.37
C SER A 84 -33.99 6.45 7.82
N VAL A 85 -35.01 6.79 8.62
CA VAL A 85 -36.41 6.93 8.18
C VAL A 85 -36.75 8.40 8.01
#